data_AF-A0A6I7FH02-F1
#
_entry.id   AF-A0A6I7FH02-F1
#
_cell.length_a   1.000
_cell.length_b   1.000
_cell.length_c   1.000
_cell.angle_alpha   90.00
_cell.angle_beta   90.00
_cell.angle_gamma   90.00
#
_symmetry.space_group_name_H-M   'P 1'
#
loop_
_entity.id
_entity.type
_entity.pdbx_description
1 polymer ?
#
loop_
_entity_poly.entity_id
_entity_poly.type
_entity_poly.pdbx_seq_one_letter_code
_entity_poly.pdbx_strand_id
1 'polypeptide(L)'
;MSDSIEKIEYGKIINIEIYLQRFQENLHKKSLADQIAFKDEIKKHHDKKEIQMFLGRLEDQIENKKALNHFTTAFFAILSFVLGSTMNYGLKLVTDADADAAPTIILLVFYSAVLIWFGVSGWESRCLKKLSLYKRLLQECLDELPEKRHSRRIQKSTRHLTK
;
A
#
# COMPACT_ATOMS: atom_id res chain seq x y z
N MET A 1 1.53 19.76 -17.90
CA MET A 1 2.17 20.90 -17.21
C MET A 1 3.34 20.32 -16.45
N SER A 2 4.56 20.59 -16.93
CA SER A 2 5.80 20.08 -16.35
C SER A 2 6.23 21.04 -15.24
N ASP A 3 5.61 20.88 -14.07
CA ASP A 3 6.20 21.45 -12.85
C ASP A 3 7.49 20.69 -12.61
N SER A 4 8.60 21.41 -12.55
CA SER A 4 9.92 20.88 -12.23
C SER A 4 9.81 19.96 -11.01
N ILE A 5 10.00 18.66 -11.21
CA ILE A 5 10.07 17.69 -10.11
C ILE A 5 11.30 18.06 -9.29
N GLU A 6 11.09 18.92 -8.31
CA GLU A 6 12.13 19.35 -7.39
C GLU A 6 12.61 18.10 -6.65
N LYS A 7 13.92 17.86 -6.66
CA LYS A 7 14.52 16.70 -6.02
C LYS A 7 14.37 16.84 -4.51
N ILE A 8 13.25 16.36 -3.97
CA ILE A 8 13.00 16.35 -2.53
C ILE A 8 13.99 15.38 -1.90
N GLU A 9 14.67 15.85 -0.86
CA GLU A 9 15.54 15.02 -0.04
C GLU A 9 14.75 13.84 0.54
N TYR A 10 15.28 12.63 0.39
CA TYR A 10 14.63 11.38 0.78
C TYR A 10 14.03 11.41 2.21
N GLY A 11 14.74 12.05 3.15
CA GLY A 11 14.32 12.19 4.55
C GLY A 11 13.04 13.00 4.76
N LYS A 12 12.66 13.85 3.80
CA LYS A 12 11.45 14.70 3.87
C LYS A 12 10.22 14.05 3.23
N ILE A 13 10.36 12.89 2.61
CA ILE A 13 9.25 12.19 1.95
C ILE A 13 8.40 11.48 3.01
N ILE A 14 7.30 12.11 3.42
CA ILE A 14 6.36 11.56 4.41
C ILE A 14 5.56 10.38 3.81
N ASN A 15 5.14 10.51 2.55
CA ASN A 15 4.40 9.45 1.85
C ASN A 15 5.02 9.20 0.48
N ILE A 16 5.57 8.00 0.32
CA ILE A 16 6.26 7.60 -0.89
C ILE A 16 5.31 7.39 -2.07
N GLU A 17 4.08 6.93 -1.82
CA GLU A 17 3.07 6.80 -2.87
C GLU A 17 2.78 8.16 -3.53
N ILE A 18 2.57 9.19 -2.71
CA ILE A 18 2.30 10.56 -3.17
C ILE A 18 3.51 11.09 -3.95
N TYR A 19 4.72 10.79 -3.49
CA TYR A 19 5.93 11.20 -4.19
C TYR A 19 6.05 10.55 -5.57
N LEU A 20 5.88 9.23 -5.67
CA LEU A 20 5.95 8.51 -6.95
C LEU A 20 4.82 8.92 -7.91
N GLN A 21 3.64 9.26 -7.39
CA GLN A 21 2.54 9.80 -8.19
C GLN A 21 2.87 11.13 -8.88
N ARG A 22 3.82 11.93 -8.36
CA ARG A 22 4.25 13.18 -9.01
C ARG A 22 4.95 12.94 -10.34
N PHE A 23 5.65 11.82 -10.48
CA PHE A 23 6.25 11.41 -11.75
C PHE A 23 5.17 10.93 -12.69
N GLN A 24 4.27 10.06 -12.20
CA GLN A 24 3.11 9.70 -13.00
C GLN A 24 1.94 9.17 -12.17
N GLU A 25 0.80 9.84 -12.30
CA GLU A 25 -0.43 9.40 -11.63
C GLU A 25 -1.06 8.17 -12.29
N ASN A 26 -1.72 7.36 -11.45
CA ASN A 26 -2.59 6.26 -11.87
C ASN A 26 -1.94 5.23 -12.81
N LEU A 27 -0.65 4.96 -12.64
CA LEU A 27 0.13 3.99 -13.44
C LEU A 27 -0.54 2.61 -13.61
N HIS A 28 -1.26 2.13 -12.60
CA HIS A 28 -2.06 0.90 -12.63
C HIS A 28 -3.19 0.84 -13.67
N LYS A 29 -3.55 1.96 -14.30
CA LYS A 29 -4.53 2.03 -15.39
C LYS A 29 -3.90 2.40 -16.73
N LYS A 30 -2.58 2.62 -16.76
CA LYS A 30 -1.86 3.17 -17.90
C LYS A 30 -1.16 2.10 -18.72
N SER A 31 -0.77 2.47 -19.93
CA SER A 31 -0.15 1.57 -20.92
C SER A 31 1.27 1.15 -20.51
N LEU A 32 1.84 0.17 -21.20
CA LEU A 32 3.24 -0.21 -20.99
C LEU A 32 4.21 0.93 -21.36
N ALA A 33 3.87 1.77 -22.34
CA ALA A 33 4.70 2.92 -22.70
C ALA A 33 4.79 3.93 -21.55
N ASP A 34 3.68 4.16 -20.83
CA ASP A 34 3.67 4.99 -19.63
C ASP A 34 4.54 4.38 -18.52
N GLN A 35 4.47 3.05 -18.33
CA GLN A 35 5.31 2.36 -17.35
C GLN A 35 6.81 2.52 -17.67
N ILE A 36 7.18 2.47 -18.95
CA ILE A 36 8.57 2.70 -19.39
C ILE A 36 8.98 4.15 -19.13
N ALA A 37 8.14 5.13 -19.51
CA ALA A 37 8.42 6.55 -19.27
C ALA A 37 8.64 6.86 -17.79
N PHE A 38 7.81 6.29 -16.90
CA PHE A 38 8.00 6.40 -15.46
C PHE A 38 9.34 5.82 -15.01
N LYS A 39 9.72 4.63 -15.50
CA LYS A 39 11.01 4.01 -15.15
C LYS A 39 12.18 4.90 -15.57
N ASP A 40 12.13 5.46 -16.78
CA ASP A 40 13.17 6.32 -17.30
C ASP A 40 13.29 7.63 -16.51
N GLU A 41 12.17 8.22 -16.12
CA GLU A 41 12.16 9.46 -15.33
C GLU A 41 12.68 9.23 -13.91
N ILE A 42 12.27 8.14 -13.25
CA ILE A 42 12.80 7.77 -11.93
C ILE A 42 14.33 7.55 -11.99
N LYS A 43 14.83 6.82 -12.99
CA LYS A 43 16.27 6.58 -13.15
C LYS A 43 17.07 7.86 -13.43
N LYS A 44 16.46 8.84 -14.08
CA LYS A 44 17.11 10.14 -14.37
C LYS A 44 17.26 10.99 -13.11
N HIS A 45 16.31 10.91 -12.19
CA HIS A 45 16.26 11.75 -10.99
C HIS A 45 16.89 11.08 -9.75
N HIS A 46 17.01 9.75 -9.74
CA HIS A 46 17.40 8.98 -8.56
C HIS A 46 18.51 7.97 -8.81
N ASP A 47 19.45 7.90 -7.86
CA ASP A 47 20.49 6.88 -7.85
C ASP A 47 19.94 5.53 -7.37
N LYS A 48 20.65 4.44 -7.71
CA LYS A 48 20.32 3.06 -7.27
C LYS A 48 20.03 2.96 -5.76
N LYS A 49 20.78 3.69 -4.94
CA LYS A 49 20.60 3.70 -3.48
C LYS A 49 19.28 4.37 -3.07
N GLU A 50 18.91 5.47 -3.72
CA GLU A 50 17.64 6.17 -3.46
C GLU A 50 16.45 5.29 -3.89
N ILE A 51 16.54 4.64 -5.05
CA ILE A 51 15.52 3.70 -5.55
C ILE A 51 15.37 2.49 -4.59
N GLN A 52 16.48 1.97 -4.06
CA GLN A 52 16.44 0.86 -3.09
C GLN A 52 15.78 1.29 -1.78
N MET A 53 16.05 2.50 -1.30
CA MET A 53 15.38 3.04 -0.12
C MET A 53 13.89 3.25 -0.38
N PHE A 54 13.52 3.72 -1.58
CA PHE A 54 12.12 3.84 -1.97
C PHE A 54 11.39 2.51 -1.94
N LEU A 55 12.02 1.46 -2.46
CA LEU A 55 11.47 0.10 -2.43
C LEU A 55 11.20 -0.35 -0.99
N GLY A 56 12.17 -0.19 -0.08
CA GLY A 56 12.03 -0.60 1.32
C GLY A 56 10.88 0.10 2.03
N ARG A 57 10.76 1.43 1.90
CA ARG A 57 9.64 2.18 2.52
C ARG A 57 8.28 1.78 1.91
N LEU A 58 8.26 1.43 0.63
CA LEU A 58 7.04 0.99 -0.04
C LEU A 58 6.64 -0.43 0.40
N GLU A 59 7.62 -1.30 0.68
CA GLU A 59 7.40 -2.58 1.35
C GLU A 59 6.84 -2.40 2.76
N ASP A 60 7.44 -1.52 3.57
CA ASP A 60 6.94 -1.20 4.93
C ASP A 60 5.47 -0.72 4.89
N GLN A 61 5.12 0.12 3.91
CA GLN A 61 3.74 0.58 3.74
C GLN A 61 2.77 -0.55 3.33
N ILE A 62 3.22 -1.48 2.48
CA ILE A 62 2.43 -2.66 2.11
C ILE A 62 2.24 -3.58 3.31
N GLU A 63 3.29 -3.82 4.09
CA GLU A 63 3.23 -4.65 5.29
C GLU A 63 2.33 -4.03 6.37
N ASN A 64 2.43 -2.72 6.60
CA ASN A 64 1.57 -2.01 7.55
C ASN A 64 0.09 -2.05 7.12
N LYS A 65 -0.20 -1.94 5.81
CA LYS A 65 -1.56 -2.14 5.28
C LYS A 65 -2.01 -3.60 5.41
N LYS A 66 -1.12 -4.57 5.21
CA LYS A 66 -1.46 -5.98 5.49
C LYS A 66 -1.82 -6.20 6.97
N ALA A 67 -1.20 -5.45 7.89
CA ALA A 67 -1.53 -5.48 9.31
C ALA A 67 -2.91 -4.86 9.63
N LEU A 68 -3.40 -3.88 8.87
CA LEU A 68 -4.77 -3.37 8.96
C LEU A 68 -5.82 -4.47 8.73
N ASN A 69 -5.48 -5.51 7.97
CA ASN A 69 -6.36 -6.66 7.81
C ASN A 69 -6.60 -7.40 9.16
N HIS A 70 -5.58 -7.47 10.04
CA HIS A 70 -5.75 -8.00 11.41
C HIS A 70 -6.58 -7.07 12.29
N PHE A 71 -6.47 -5.75 12.11
CA PHE A 71 -7.32 -4.78 12.80
C PHE A 71 -8.80 -5.00 12.48
N THR A 72 -9.10 -5.43 11.26
CA THR A 72 -10.49 -5.68 10.92
C THR A 72 -11.08 -6.92 11.59
N THR A 73 -10.30 -7.99 11.72
CA THR A 73 -10.74 -9.16 12.50
C THR A 73 -11.07 -8.74 13.93
N ALA A 74 -10.24 -7.88 14.55
CA ALA A 74 -10.52 -7.34 15.88
C ALA A 74 -11.79 -6.47 15.91
N PHE A 75 -12.00 -5.62 14.89
CA PHE A 75 -13.22 -4.81 14.75
C PHE A 75 -14.49 -5.67 14.71
N PHE A 76 -14.52 -6.71 13.89
CA PHE A 76 -15.67 -7.62 13.82
C PHE A 76 -15.85 -8.45 15.09
N ALA A 77 -14.76 -8.82 15.78
CA ALA A 77 -14.86 -9.49 17.08
C ALA A 77 -15.52 -8.59 18.14
N ILE A 78 -15.11 -7.31 18.22
CA ILE A 78 -15.73 -6.32 19.11
C ILE A 78 -17.18 -6.08 18.71
N LEU A 79 -17.47 -5.92 17.42
CA LEU A 79 -18.83 -5.73 16.92
C LEU A 79 -19.74 -6.93 17.28
N SER A 80 -19.23 -8.16 17.11
CA SER A 80 -19.94 -9.38 17.48
C SER A 80 -20.18 -9.49 18.98
N PHE A 81 -19.20 -9.07 19.79
CA PHE A 81 -19.33 -9.02 21.24
C PHE A 81 -20.39 -8.01 21.69
N VAL A 82 -20.40 -6.80 21.09
CA VAL A 82 -21.42 -5.78 21.37
C VAL A 82 -22.79 -6.27 20.95
N LEU A 83 -22.95 -6.76 19.72
CA LEU A 83 -24.22 -7.30 19.22
C LEU A 83 -24.72 -8.48 20.07
N GLY A 84 -23.84 -9.42 20.41
CA GLY A 84 -24.16 -10.55 21.28
C GLY A 84 -24.56 -10.11 22.69
N SER A 85 -23.87 -9.12 23.25
CA SER A 85 -24.21 -8.55 24.56
C SER A 85 -25.56 -7.81 24.54
N THR A 86 -25.84 -7.05 23.48
CA THR A 86 -27.12 -6.35 23.29
C THR A 86 -28.27 -7.33 23.06
N MET A 87 -28.07 -8.42 22.33
CA MET A 87 -29.08 -9.48 22.23
C MET A 87 -29.30 -10.18 23.58
N ASN A 88 -28.26 -10.45 24.36
CA ASN A 88 -28.40 -11.21 25.61
C ASN A 88 -28.97 -10.37 26.77
N TYR A 89 -28.57 -9.09 26.89
CA TYR A 89 -29.01 -8.19 27.97
C TYR A 89 -30.08 -7.18 27.53
N GLY A 90 -30.04 -6.72 26.27
CA GLY A 90 -30.95 -5.72 25.73
C GLY A 90 -32.33 -6.26 25.36
N LEU A 91 -32.45 -7.53 24.95
CA LEU A 91 -33.78 -8.14 24.74
C LEU A 91 -34.64 -8.14 26.01
N LYS A 92 -34.02 -8.23 27.20
CA LYS A 92 -34.73 -8.14 28.51
C LYS A 92 -35.21 -6.73 28.85
N LEU A 93 -34.54 -5.70 28.35
CA LEU A 93 -34.84 -4.29 28.62
C LEU A 93 -35.80 -3.70 27.56
N VAL A 94 -35.75 -4.21 26.33
CA VAL A 94 -36.61 -3.78 25.22
C VAL A 94 -37.95 -4.51 25.20
N THR A 95 -38.07 -5.69 25.84
CA THR A 95 -39.39 -6.27 26.12
C THR A 95 -40.31 -5.35 26.93
N ASP A 96 -39.75 -4.39 27.69
CA ASP A 96 -40.51 -3.40 28.48
C ASP A 96 -40.69 -2.04 27.75
N ALA A 97 -39.99 -1.80 26.64
CA ALA A 97 -40.04 -0.55 25.89
C ALA A 97 -40.09 -0.84 24.39
N ASP A 98 -41.30 -0.89 23.82
CA ASP A 98 -41.60 -1.04 22.39
C ASP A 98 -40.70 -2.03 21.63
N ALA A 99 -41.05 -3.31 21.76
CA ALA A 99 -40.36 -4.46 21.17
C ALA A 99 -40.10 -4.38 19.64
N ASP A 100 -40.77 -3.47 18.93
CA ASP A 100 -40.68 -3.30 17.48
C ASP A 100 -39.45 -2.46 17.02
N ALA A 101 -38.88 -1.63 17.91
CA ALA A 101 -37.76 -0.74 17.54
C ALA A 101 -36.38 -1.43 17.60
N ALA A 102 -36.17 -2.38 18.52
CA ALA A 102 -34.91 -3.10 18.67
C ALA A 102 -34.41 -3.83 17.40
N PRO A 103 -35.22 -4.65 16.71
CA PRO A 103 -34.74 -5.37 15.53
C PRO A 103 -34.33 -4.40 14.41
N THR A 104 -35.01 -3.27 14.28
CA THR A 104 -34.69 -2.23 13.29
C THR A 104 -33.34 -1.57 13.59
N ILE A 105 -33.06 -1.26 14.86
CA ILE A 105 -31.77 -0.69 15.29
C ILE A 105 -30.63 -1.69 15.05
N ILE A 106 -30.82 -2.97 15.38
CA ILE A 106 -29.83 -4.03 15.16
C ILE A 106 -29.51 -4.17 13.66
N LEU A 107 -30.53 -4.19 12.81
CA LEU A 107 -30.35 -4.26 11.35
C LEU A 107 -29.59 -3.04 10.83
N LEU A 108 -29.93 -1.83 11.27
CA LEU A 108 -29.23 -0.60 10.87
C LEU A 108 -27.74 -0.64 11.25
N VAL A 109 -27.40 -1.09 12.47
CA VAL A 109 -26.02 -1.25 12.92
C VAL A 109 -25.28 -2.30 12.10
N PHE A 110 -25.93 -3.43 11.80
CA PHE A 110 -25.33 -4.48 10.98
C PHE A 110 -25.06 -4.00 9.55
N TYR A 111 -26.06 -3.42 8.87
CA TYR A 111 -25.91 -2.91 7.52
C TYR A 111 -24.87 -1.79 7.42
N SER A 112 -24.85 -0.86 8.38
CA SER A 112 -23.83 0.19 8.41
C SER A 112 -22.43 -0.38 8.59
N ALA A 113 -22.23 -1.36 9.47
CA ALA A 113 -20.94 -2.03 9.64
C ALA A 113 -20.49 -2.76 8.37
N VAL A 114 -21.40 -3.46 7.67
CA VAL A 114 -21.11 -4.12 6.39
C VAL A 114 -20.75 -3.11 5.30
N LEU A 115 -21.47 -1.99 5.22
CA LEU A 115 -21.17 -0.93 4.25
C LEU A 115 -19.80 -0.28 4.51
N ILE A 116 -19.49 0.02 5.78
CA ILE A 116 -18.18 0.54 6.18
C ILE A 116 -17.09 -0.47 5.81
N TRP A 117 -17.30 -1.75 6.12
CA TRP A 117 -16.34 -2.79 5.80
C TRP A 117 -16.08 -2.92 4.29
N PHE A 118 -17.14 -2.97 3.49
CA PHE A 118 -17.02 -3.06 2.03
C PHE A 118 -16.30 -1.84 1.44
N GLY A 119 -16.60 -0.64 1.96
CA GLY A 119 -15.92 0.60 1.57
C GLY A 119 -14.42 0.58 1.90
N VAL A 120 -14.07 0.22 3.14
CA VAL A 120 -12.68 0.13 3.60
C VAL A 120 -11.91 -0.95 2.84
N SER A 121 -12.47 -2.16 2.71
CA SER A 121 -11.85 -3.28 2.01
C SER A 121 -11.62 -3.00 0.52
N GLY A 122 -12.59 -2.37 -0.13
CA GLY A 122 -12.48 -1.96 -1.53
C GLY A 122 -11.41 -0.88 -1.74
N TRP A 123 -11.36 0.12 -0.86
CA TRP A 123 -10.34 1.16 -0.89
C TRP A 123 -8.94 0.60 -0.66
N GLU A 124 -8.78 -0.27 0.34
CA GLU A 124 -7.52 -0.91 0.68
C GLU A 124 -7.01 -1.78 -0.47
N SER A 125 -7.88 -2.60 -1.07
CA SER A 125 -7.54 -3.42 -2.23
C SER A 125 -7.02 -2.59 -3.42
N ARG A 126 -7.64 -1.42 -3.67
CA ARG A 126 -7.18 -0.50 -4.73
C ARG A 126 -5.83 0.12 -4.39
N CYS A 127 -5.64 0.54 -3.14
CA CYS A 127 -4.38 1.11 -2.68
C CYS A 127 -3.23 0.09 -2.74
N LEU A 128 -3.47 -1.15 -2.29
CA LEU A 128 -2.49 -2.25 -2.37
C LEU A 128 -2.11 -2.56 -3.81
N LYS A 129 -3.07 -2.58 -4.76
CA LYS A 129 -2.79 -2.76 -6.19
C LYS A 129 -1.92 -1.65 -6.77
N LYS A 130 -2.12 -0.40 -6.35
CA LYS A 130 -1.27 0.73 -6.77
C LYS A 130 0.15 0.57 -6.24
N LEU A 131 0.29 0.31 -4.95
CA LEU A 131 1.59 0.13 -4.30
C LEU A 131 2.36 -1.06 -4.88
N SER A 132 1.71 -2.21 -5.07
CA SER A 132 2.39 -3.39 -5.62
C SER A 132 2.94 -3.17 -7.03
N LEU A 133 2.27 -2.35 -7.85
CA LEU A 133 2.79 -1.98 -9.17
C LEU A 133 4.01 -1.07 -9.06
N TYR A 134 3.96 -0.03 -8.21
CA TYR A 134 5.12 0.83 -7.98
C TYR A 134 6.31 0.03 -7.47
N LYS A 135 6.07 -0.92 -6.56
CA LYS A 135 7.09 -1.87 -6.09
C LYS A 135 7.74 -2.60 -7.27
N ARG A 136 6.92 -3.19 -8.15
CA ARG A 136 7.42 -3.94 -9.32
C ARG A 136 8.27 -3.07 -10.24
N LEU A 137 7.81 -1.86 -10.55
CA LEU A 137 8.52 -0.94 -11.45
C LEU A 137 9.85 -0.45 -10.84
N LEU A 138 9.87 -0.16 -9.53
CA LEU A 138 11.12 0.21 -8.85
C LEU A 138 12.11 -0.95 -8.81
N GLN A 139 11.62 -2.18 -8.63
CA GLN A 139 12.45 -3.38 -8.67
C GLN A 139 13.05 -3.61 -10.07
N GLU A 140 12.24 -3.49 -11.13
CA GLU A 140 12.74 -3.50 -12.51
C GLU A 140 13.81 -2.42 -12.74
N CYS A 141 13.62 -1.20 -12.20
CA CYS A 141 14.65 -0.15 -12.28
C CYS A 141 15.97 -0.55 -11.59
N LEU A 142 15.93 -1.25 -10.45
CA LEU A 142 17.12 -1.71 -9.74
C LEU A 142 17.86 -2.82 -10.48
N ASP A 143 17.12 -3.70 -11.13
CA ASP A 143 17.64 -4.83 -11.93
C ASP A 143 18.27 -4.34 -13.24
N GLU A 144 17.66 -3.35 -13.88
CA GLU A 144 18.16 -2.73 -15.12
C GLU A 144 19.40 -1.81 -14.87
N LEU A 145 19.61 -1.33 -13.64
CA LEU A 145 20.78 -0.52 -13.29
C LEU A 145 22.02 -1.41 -13.07
N PRO A 146 23.11 -1.23 -13.85
CA PRO A 146 24.25 -2.15 -13.86
C PRO A 146 24.81 -2.30 -12.45
N GLU A 147 24.84 -3.54 -11.98
CA GLU A 147 25.40 -3.88 -10.70
C GLU A 147 26.92 -3.70 -10.77
N LYS A 148 27.41 -2.51 -10.34
CA LYS A 148 28.85 -2.15 -10.30
C LYS A 148 29.72 -3.15 -9.52
N ARG A 149 29.15 -4.19 -8.91
CA ARG A 149 29.86 -5.22 -8.13
C ARG A 149 30.42 -6.37 -8.96
N HIS A 150 29.83 -6.74 -10.10
CA HIS A 150 30.30 -7.93 -10.82
C HIS A 150 31.58 -7.68 -11.63
N SER A 151 31.81 -6.46 -12.09
CA SER A 151 33.02 -6.10 -12.86
C SER A 151 34.30 -6.14 -12.03
N ARG A 152 34.27 -5.87 -10.71
CA ARG A 152 35.49 -5.96 -9.87
C ARG A 152 35.95 -7.41 -9.66
N ARG A 153 35.02 -8.37 -9.63
CA ARG A 153 35.36 -9.79 -9.43
C ARG A 153 35.95 -10.40 -10.71
N ILE A 154 35.40 -10.04 -11.86
CA ILE A 154 35.92 -10.48 -13.17
C ILE A 154 37.27 -9.80 -13.50
N GLN A 155 37.43 -8.51 -13.20
CA GLN A 155 38.69 -7.78 -13.43
C GLN A 155 39.84 -8.25 -12.53
N LYS A 156 39.54 -8.73 -11.31
CA LYS A 156 40.54 -9.42 -10.47
C LYS A 156 40.91 -10.78 -11.06
N SER A 157 39.94 -11.52 -11.60
CA SER A 157 40.19 -12.85 -12.17
C SER A 157 41.01 -12.80 -13.47
N THR A 158 40.85 -11.79 -14.32
CA THR A 158 41.61 -11.67 -15.57
C THR A 158 43.04 -11.18 -15.37
N ARG A 159 43.34 -10.41 -14.31
CA ARG A 159 44.73 -10.01 -13.97
C ARG A 159 45.62 -11.17 -13.52
N HIS A 160 45.04 -12.27 -13.05
CA HIS A 160 45.79 -13.45 -12.62
C HIS A 160 46.10 -14.44 -13.76
N LEU A 161 45.57 -14.22 -14.98
CA LEU A 161 45.77 -15.09 -16.14
C LEU A 161 46.70 -14.50 -17.21
N THR A 162 47.15 -13.27 -17.04
CA THR A 162 48.11 -12.58 -17.95
C THR A 162 49.43 -12.28 -17.25
N LYS A 163 49.99 -13.25 -16.52
CA LYS A 163 51.34 -13.17 -15.97
C LYS A 163 52.10 -14.47 -16.22
#